data_AF-A0A1A3BGH4-F1
#
_entry.id   AF-A0A1A3BGH4-F1
#
_cell.length_a   1.000
_cell.length_b   1.000
_cell.length_c   1.000
_cell.angle_alpha   90.00
_cell.angle_beta   90.00
_cell.angle_gamma   90.00
#
_symmetry.space_group_name_H-M   'P 1'
#
loop_
_entity.id
_entity.type
_entity.pdbx_description
1 polymer ?
#
loop_
_entity_poly.entity_id
_entity_poly.type
_entity_poly.pdbx_seq_one_letter_code
_entity_poly.pdbx_strand_id
1 'polypeptide(L)'
;MGEKKIRSSAGTSVHRIQLEDGQLPDMLNGVNGVAHQTLFRPTHIDLEFDVKGVVETRIYGLGIKGDGTVGEREVDHRWHRK
;
A
#
# COMPACT_ATOMS: atom_id res chain seq x y z
N MET A 1 -14.10 -7.93 -10.91
CA MET A 1 -13.34 -7.21 -9.86
C MET A 1 -13.04 -5.82 -10.39
N GLY A 2 -13.76 -4.79 -9.90
CA GLY A 2 -13.76 -3.46 -10.54
C GLY A 2 -12.60 -2.60 -10.08
N GLU A 3 -11.74 -2.19 -11.00
CA GLU A 3 -10.70 -1.18 -10.76
C GLU A 3 -11.36 0.17 -10.46
N LYS A 4 -11.33 0.57 -9.18
CA LYS A 4 -11.88 1.86 -8.76
C LYS A 4 -10.80 2.93 -8.93
N LYS A 5 -10.87 3.73 -10.00
CA LYS A 5 -9.98 4.87 -10.22
C LYS A 5 -10.30 5.98 -9.21
N ILE A 6 -9.37 6.24 -8.29
CA ILE A 6 -9.45 7.38 -7.38
C ILE A 6 -8.71 8.52 -8.07
N ARG A 7 -9.39 9.63 -8.36
CA ARG A 7 -8.76 10.80 -9.00
C ARG A 7 -7.85 11.49 -7.96
N SER A 8 -6.56 11.59 -8.23
CA SER A 8 -5.65 12.52 -7.54
C SER A 8 -5.56 13.84 -8.33
N SER A 9 -5.31 14.92 -7.60
CA SER A 9 -5.15 16.28 -8.11
C SER A 9 -3.88 16.44 -8.94
N ALA A 10 -3.96 17.22 -10.02
CA ALA A 10 -2.84 17.67 -10.88
C ALA A 10 -2.11 16.56 -11.69
N GLY A 11 -2.79 16.01 -12.71
CA GLY A 11 -2.13 15.28 -13.80
C GLY A 11 -1.69 13.84 -13.50
N THR A 12 -1.95 13.34 -12.29
CA THR A 12 -1.72 11.95 -11.91
C THR A 12 -3.03 11.15 -11.78
N SER A 13 -2.94 9.83 -11.79
CA SER A 13 -4.09 8.93 -11.59
C SER A 13 -3.73 7.80 -10.63
N VAL A 14 -4.67 7.45 -9.74
CA VAL A 14 -4.48 6.36 -8.77
C VAL A 14 -5.31 5.15 -9.15
N HIS A 15 -4.66 4.00 -9.22
CA HIS A 15 -5.26 2.68 -9.47
C HIS A 15 -5.15 1.83 -8.21
N ARG A 16 -6.29 1.31 -7.74
CA ARG A 16 -6.34 0.41 -6.58
C ARG A 16 -6.45 -1.05 -7.01
N ILE A 17 -5.57 -1.89 -6.48
CA ILE A 17 -5.58 -3.35 -6.61
C ILE A 17 -5.96 -3.92 -5.25
N GLN A 18 -7.10 -4.61 -5.18
CA GLN A 18 -7.49 -5.37 -3.99
C GLN A 18 -6.64 -6.63 -3.89
N LEU A 19 -6.23 -6.98 -2.67
CA LEU A 19 -5.51 -8.20 -2.38
C LEU A 19 -6.45 -9.19 -1.70
N GLU A 20 -6.37 -10.45 -2.12
CA GLU A 20 -6.97 -11.56 -1.38
C GLU A 20 -6.15 -11.88 -0.12
N ASP A 21 -6.78 -12.51 0.86
CA ASP A 21 -6.12 -12.91 2.10
C ASP A 21 -4.92 -13.84 1.81
N GLY A 22 -3.75 -13.45 2.32
CA GLY A 22 -2.50 -14.21 2.13
C GLY A 22 -1.90 -14.11 0.73
N GLN A 23 -2.45 -13.27 -0.17
CA GLN A 23 -1.86 -13.02 -1.49
C GLN A 23 -0.48 -12.37 -1.39
N LEU A 24 -0.24 -11.57 -0.35
CA LEU A 24 1.07 -11.09 0.06
C LEU A 24 1.36 -11.50 1.51
N PRO A 25 2.62 -11.76 1.86
CA PRO A 25 3.02 -11.97 3.25
C PRO A 25 2.81 -10.69 4.07
N ASP A 26 2.75 -10.83 5.40
CA ASP A 26 2.78 -9.68 6.30
C ASP A 26 4.09 -8.87 6.06
N MET A 27 3.97 -7.54 5.98
CA MET A 27 5.05 -6.64 5.56
C MET A 27 5.40 -5.66 6.68
N LEU A 28 6.66 -5.19 6.69
CA LEU A 28 7.04 -4.05 7.52
C LEU A 28 6.63 -2.75 6.82
N ASN A 29 6.06 -1.82 7.58
CA ASN A 29 5.91 -0.45 7.11
C ASN A 29 7.28 0.10 6.73
N GLY A 30 7.39 0.93 5.70
CA GLY A 30 8.66 1.49 5.28
C GLY A 30 8.52 2.39 4.07
N VAL A 31 9.61 3.07 3.72
CA VAL A 31 9.68 3.91 2.52
C VAL A 31 10.94 3.58 1.74
N ASN A 32 10.82 3.30 0.44
CA ASN A 32 11.94 3.06 -0.47
C ASN A 32 12.93 1.98 0.05
N GLY A 33 12.40 0.87 0.56
CA GLY A 33 13.19 -0.26 1.07
C GLY A 33 13.74 -0.06 2.49
N VAL A 34 13.50 1.09 3.11
CA VAL A 34 13.82 1.33 4.52
C VAL A 34 12.64 0.89 5.37
N ALA A 35 12.76 -0.29 5.99
CA ALA A 35 11.75 -0.80 6.91
C ALA A 35 11.68 0.02 8.21
N HIS A 36 10.48 0.12 8.74
CA HIS A 36 10.08 0.81 9.96
C HIS A 36 9.22 -0.12 10.83
N GLN A 37 9.21 0.17 12.13
CA GLN A 37 9.04 -0.77 13.25
C GLN A 37 7.76 -1.63 13.34
N THR A 38 6.78 -1.53 12.42
CA THR A 38 5.47 -2.20 12.57
C THR A 38 5.16 -3.13 11.40
N LEU A 39 4.83 -4.39 11.73
CA LEU A 39 4.27 -5.35 10.79
C LEU A 39 2.79 -5.03 10.51
N PHE A 40 2.38 -5.22 9.26
CA PHE A 40 1.00 -5.08 8.83
C PHE A 40 0.64 -6.14 7.79
N ARG A 41 -0.64 -6.49 7.71
CA ARG A 41 -1.18 -7.42 6.71
C ARG A 41 -1.73 -6.65 5.52
N PRO A 42 -1.14 -6.76 4.31
CA PRO A 42 -1.60 -6.04 3.14
C PRO A 42 -3.06 -6.37 2.77
N THR A 43 -3.85 -5.35 2.43
CA THR A 43 -5.24 -5.49 1.97
C THR A 43 -5.46 -4.92 0.57
N HIS A 44 -4.72 -3.89 0.20
CA HIS A 44 -4.77 -3.32 -1.14
C HIS A 44 -3.50 -2.53 -1.47
N ILE A 45 -3.29 -2.32 -2.76
CA ILE A 45 -2.19 -1.54 -3.31
C ILE A 45 -2.78 -0.39 -4.11
N ASP A 46 -2.36 0.84 -3.82
CA ASP A 46 -2.61 1.98 -4.67
C ASP A 46 -1.35 2.31 -5.47
N LEU A 47 -1.50 2.39 -6.78
CA LEU A 47 -0.46 2.79 -7.72
C LEU A 47 -0.82 4.17 -8.28
N GLU A 48 0.03 5.16 -8.03
CA GLU A 48 -0.08 6.48 -8.63
C GLU A 48 0.79 6.56 -9.89
N PHE A 49 0.20 7.06 -10.98
CA PHE A 49 0.84 7.20 -12.27
C PHE A 49 0.84 8.65 -12.74
N ASP A 50 1.92 9.06 -13.41
CA ASP A 50 1.98 10.23 -14.28
C ASP A 50 2.22 9.81 -15.74
N VAL A 51 2.41 10.78 -16.64
CA VAL A 51 2.70 10.53 -18.06
C VAL A 51 4.01 9.77 -18.31
N LYS A 52 4.88 9.64 -17.30
CA LYS A 52 6.16 8.92 -17.38
C LYS A 52 6.11 7.54 -16.70
N GLY A 53 4.97 7.15 -16.12
CA GLY A 53 4.75 5.85 -15.48
C GLY A 53 4.43 5.96 -13.99
N VAL A 54 4.71 4.90 -13.21
CA VAL A 54 4.44 4.89 -11.77
C VAL A 54 5.30 5.94 -11.07
N VAL A 55 4.68 6.81 -10.28
CA VAL A 55 5.36 7.81 -9.44
C VAL A 55 5.38 7.37 -7.98
N GLU A 56 4.35 6.68 -7.53
CA GLU A 56 4.23 6.19 -6.17
C GLU A 56 3.50 4.86 -6.13
N THR A 57 3.96 3.96 -5.26
CA THR A 57 3.25 2.74 -4.88
C THR A 57 3.01 2.80 -3.38
N ARG A 58 1.76 2.67 -2.96
CA ARG A 58 1.36 2.58 -1.56
C ARG A 58 0.72 1.23 -1.31
N ILE A 59 1.24 0.45 -0.38
CA ILE A 59 0.65 -0.82 0.05
C ILE A 59 0.01 -0.57 1.40
N TYR A 60 -1.31 -0.69 1.45
CA TYR A 60 -2.11 -0.51 2.65
C TYR A 60 -2.40 -1.84 3.29
N GLY A 61 -2.57 -1.82 4.61
CA GLY A 61 -3.12 -2.96 5.31
C GLY A 61 -3.24 -2.75 6.80
N LEU A 62 -3.67 -3.78 7.51
CA LEU A 62 -4.02 -3.67 8.93
C LEU A 62 -2.80 -3.97 9.81
N GLY A 63 -2.58 -3.16 10.85
CA GLY A 63 -1.48 -3.36 11.79
C GLY A 63 -1.61 -4.66 12.58
N ILE A 64 -0.49 -5.38 12.75
CA ILE A 64 -0.44 -6.63 13.51
C ILE A 64 0.13 -6.35 14.90
N LYS A 65 -0.60 -6.76 15.93
CA LYS A 65 -0.15 -6.69 17.33
C LYS A 65 0.86 -7.80 17.62
N GLY A 66 1.63 -7.64 18.70
CA GLY A 66 2.64 -8.64 19.09
C GLY A 66 2.08 -10.04 19.39
N ASP A 67 0.78 -10.17 19.61
CA ASP A 67 0.06 -11.44 19.80
C ASP A 67 -0.46 -12.07 18.49
N GLY A 68 -0.17 -11.47 17.33
CA GLY A 68 -0.62 -11.92 16.01
C GLY A 68 -2.04 -11.51 15.65
N THR A 69 -2.75 -10.79 16.52
CA THR A 69 -4.08 -10.25 16.22
C THR A 69 -3.99 -8.96 15.40
N VAL A 70 -5.06 -8.66 14.68
CA VAL A 70 -5.15 -7.46 13.84
C VAL A 70 -5.71 -6.29 14.65
N GLY A 71 -5.04 -5.14 14.61
CA GLY A 71 -5.46 -3.88 15.22
C GLY A 71 -6.03 -2.88 14.20
N GLU A 72 -6.83 -1.93 14.67
CA GLU A 72 -7.58 -0.94 13.86
C GLU A 72 -6.75 0.06 13.05
N ARG A 73 -5.42 -0.02 13.05
CA ARG A 73 -4.61 0.97 12.33
C ARG A 73 -4.32 0.48 10.92
N GLU A 74 -4.79 1.23 9.92
CA GLU A 74 -4.26 1.12 8.56
C GLU A 74 -2.82 1.66 8.52
N VAL A 75 -1.92 0.86 7.98
CA VAL A 75 -0.49 1.13 7.86
C VAL A 75 -0.10 1.06 6.39
N ASP A 76 0.75 1.98 5.94
CA ASP A 76 1.08 2.16 4.53
C ASP A 76 2.59 2.04 4.24
N HIS A 77 3.00 1.04 3.46
CA HIS A 77 4.35 0.98 2.89
C HIS A 77 4.41 1.82 1.61
N ARG A 78 5.49 2.57 1.38
CA ARG A 78 5.63 3.46 0.21
C ARG A 78 6.86 3.19 -0.62
N TRP A 79 6.69 3.32 -1.93
CA TRP A 79 7.78 3.41 -2.89
C TRP A 79 7.60 4.61 -3.80
N HIS A 80 8.62 5.43 -3.93
CA HIS A 80 8.62 6.61 -4.80
C HIS A 80 9.60 6.43 -5.95
N ARG A 81 9.21 6.91 -7.12
CA ARG A 81 10.16 7.13 -8.21
C ARG A 81 11.10 8.28 -7.80
N LYS A 82 12.41 7.99 -7.70
CA LYS A 82 13.43 9.01 -7.42
C LYS A 82 13.58 10.01 -8.57
#